data_AF-A0A662ER70-F1
#
_entry.id   AF-A0A662ER70-F1
#
_cell.length_a   1.000
_cell.length_b   1.000
_cell.length_c   1.000
_cell.angle_alpha   90.00
_cell.angle_beta   90.00
_cell.angle_gamma   90.00
#
_symmetry.space_group_name_H-M   'P 1'
#
loop_
_entity.id
_entity.type
_entity.pdbx_description
1 polymer ?
#
loop_
_entity_poly.entity_id
_entity_poly.type
_entity_poly.pdbx_seq_one_letter_code
_entity_poly.pdbx_strand_id
1 'polypeptide(L)' 'METAEGRRDLTIMHPLPRVNEIETDVDRLEGAAYFRQAANGVPVRMALLSLLAKSG' A
#
# COMPACT_ATOMS: atom_id res chain seq x y z
N MET A 1 23.30 3.49 17.69
CA MET A 1 22.35 3.71 16.58
C MET A 1 20.97 3.66 17.19
N GLU A 2 20.36 4.83 17.38
CA GLU A 2 19.04 4.96 18.00
C GLU A 2 17.99 4.58 16.96
N THR A 3 17.23 3.51 17.22
CA THR A 3 16.13 3.11 16.36
C THR A 3 14.99 4.09 16.56
N ALA A 4 14.66 4.89 15.54
CA ALA A 4 13.43 5.67 15.56
C ALA A 4 12.26 4.69 15.71
N GLU A 5 11.67 4.63 16.90
CA GLU A 5 10.42 3.90 17.12
C GLU A 5 9.33 4.58 16.28
N GLY A 6 8.98 3.93 15.17
CA GLY A 6 7.83 4.34 14.36
C GLY A 6 6.57 4.31 15.22
N ARG A 7 5.69 5.31 15.05
CA ARG A 7 4.37 5.27 15.69
C ARG A 7 3.67 3.97 15.29
N ARG A 8 3.13 3.24 16.28
CA ARG A 8 2.47 1.93 16.09
C ARG A 8 1.36 1.98 15.02
N ASP A 9 0.73 3.15 14.84
CA ASP A 9 -0.36 3.36 13.88
C ASP A 9 0.10 4.02 12.56
N LEU A 10 1.41 4.13 12.31
CA LEU A 10 1.93 4.70 11.07
C LEU A 10 1.80 3.70 9.92
N THR A 11 1.15 4.11 8.83
CA THR A 11 1.06 3.32 7.60
C THR A 11 1.89 3.94 6.49
N ILE A 12 2.76 3.15 5.85
CA ILE A 12 3.61 3.56 4.74
C ILE A 12 3.03 3.02 3.43
N MET A 13 2.75 3.92 2.49
CA MET A 13 2.17 3.62 1.17
C MET A 13 3.15 4.00 0.06
N HIS A 14 3.03 3.33 -1.08
CA HIS A 14 3.83 3.58 -2.28
C HIS A 14 3.11 3.03 -3.51
N PRO A 15 2.98 3.80 -4.61
CA PRO A 15 2.24 3.35 -5.80
C PRO A 15 2.95 2.24 -6.60
N LEU A 16 4.25 2.03 -6.35
CA LEU A 16 5.13 1.13 -7.10
C LEU A 16 5.30 1.52 -8.59
N PRO A 17 6.34 1.04 -9.30
CA PRO A 17 7.50 0.32 -8.76
C PRO A 17 8.30 1.21 -7.81
N ARG A 18 8.92 0.62 -6.80
CA ARG A 18 9.94 1.32 -6.01
C ARG A 18 11.32 1.11 -6.64
N VAL A 19 12.20 2.09 -6.56
CA VAL A 19 13.58 2.03 -7.06
C VAL A 19 14.58 2.05 -5.91
N ASN A 20 14.75 3.19 -5.26
CA ASN A 20 15.70 3.42 -4.16
C ASN A 20 15.13 4.34 -3.08
N GLU A 21 13.89 4.80 -3.25
CA GLU A 21 13.16 5.66 -2.33
C GLU A 21 12.68 4.93 -1.07
N ILE A 22 12.62 3.60 -1.10
CA ILE A 22 12.25 2.75 0.04
C ILE A 22 13.19 1.54 0.07
N GLU A 23 14.04 1.48 1.10
CA GLU A 23 14.92 0.33 1.35
C GLU A 23 14.11 -0.94 1.63
N THR A 24 14.66 -2.09 1.24
CA THR A 24 13.97 -3.39 1.44
C THR A 24 13.78 -3.77 2.90
N ASP A 25 14.61 -3.23 3.81
CA ASP A 25 14.44 -3.45 5.26
C ASP A 25 13.14 -2.84 5.81
N VAL A 26 12.56 -1.86 5.10
CA VAL A 26 11.27 -1.25 5.44
C VAL A 26 10.12 -2.27 5.30
N ASP A 27 10.28 -3.33 4.50
CA ASP A 27 9.26 -4.38 4.29
C ASP A 27 8.86 -5.09 5.60
N ARG A 28 9.79 -5.13 6.56
CA ARG A 28 9.58 -5.79 7.86
C ARG A 28 8.80 -4.94 8.85
N LEU A 29 8.57 -3.67 8.55
CA LEU A 29 7.77 -2.81 9.41
C LEU A 29 6.30 -3.22 9.31
N GLU A 30 5.64 -3.33 10.46
CA GLU A 30 4.20 -3.61 10.54
C GLU A 30 3.35 -2.62 9.73
N GLY A 31 3.81 -1.36 9.68
CA GLY A 31 3.21 -0.27 8.93
C GLY A 31 3.44 -0.30 7.42
N ALA A 32 4.30 -1.16 6.88
CA ALA A 32 4.56 -1.24 5.45
C ALA A 32 3.34 -1.82 4.71
N ALA A 33 2.63 -0.96 3.96
CA ALA A 33 1.34 -1.31 3.36
C ALA A 33 1.31 -1.25 1.83
N TYR A 34 2.39 -0.86 1.16
CA TYR A 34 2.42 -0.73 -0.31
C TYR A 34 2.06 -2.02 -1.07
N PHE A 35 2.38 -3.21 -0.54
CA PHE A 35 1.90 -4.47 -1.12
C PHE A 35 0.39 -4.68 -0.92
N ARG A 36 -0.12 -4.40 0.28
CA ARG A 36 -1.56 -4.44 0.57
C ARG A 36 -2.31 -3.42 -0.31
N GLN A 37 -1.76 -2.23 -0.49
CA GLN A 37 -2.28 -1.17 -1.36
C GLN A 37 -2.39 -1.63 -2.81
N ALA A 38 -1.34 -2.23 -3.38
CA ALA A 38 -1.36 -2.76 -4.74
C ALA A 38 -2.43 -3.86 -4.90
N ALA A 39 -2.52 -4.78 -3.95
CA ALA A 39 -3.54 -5.83 -3.91
C ALA A 39 -4.96 -5.25 -3.83
N ASN A 40 -5.18 -4.22 -3.01
CA ASN A 40 -6.46 -3.51 -2.88
C ASN A 40 -6.90 -2.84 -4.19
N GLY A 41 -5.98 -2.59 -5.13
CA GLY A 41 -6.32 -2.10 -6.46
C GLY A 41 -7.23 -3.04 -7.27
N VAL A 42 -7.20 -4.35 -7.02
CA VAL A 42 -8.09 -5.31 -7.71
C VAL A 42 -9.55 -5.14 -7.28
N PRO A 43 -9.92 -5.28 -5.98
CA PRO A 43 -11.30 -5.12 -5.55
C PRO A 43 -11.84 -3.71 -5.80
N VAL A 44 -11.01 -2.66 -5.69
CA VAL A 44 -11.43 -1.28 -6.02
C VAL A 44 -11.82 -1.16 -7.49
N ARG A 45 -11.00 -1.68 -8.41
CA ARG A 45 -11.33 -1.67 -9.85
C ARG A 45 -12.56 -2.51 -10.15
N MET A 46 -12.71 -3.68 -9.52
CA MET A 46 -13.91 -4.51 -9.67
C MET A 46 -15.18 -3.77 -9.22
N ALA A 47 -15.13 -3.08 -8.08
CA ALA A 47 -16.25 -2.29 -7.58
C ALA A 47 -16.61 -1.15 -8.54
N LEU A 48 -15.59 -0.42 -9.04
CA LEU A 48 -15.78 0.66 -10.01
C LEU A 48 -16.40 0.15 -11.32
N LEU A 49 -15.87 -0.94 -11.88
CA LEU A 49 -16.41 -1.57 -13.08
C LEU A 49 -17.84 -2.07 -12.86
N SER A 50 -18.13 -2.66 -11.69
CA SER A 50 -19.49 -3.08 -11.36
C SER A 50 -20.46 -1.91 -11.27
N LEU A 51 -20.03 -0.75 -10.75
CA LEU A 51 -20.88 0.43 -10.66
C LEU A 51 -21.22 0.96 -12.06
N LEU A 52 -20.20 1.09 -12.92
CA LEU A 52 -20.37 1.56 -14.30
C LEU A 52 -21.22 0.59 -15.14
N ALA A 53 -20.99 -0.72 -15.01
CA ALA A 53 -21.73 -1.74 -15.76
C ALA A 53 -23.18 -1.92 -15.31
N LYS A 54 -23.54 -1.57 -14.07
CA LYS A 54 -24.92 -1.65 -13.54
C LYS A 54 -25.76 -0.39 -13.84
N SER A 55 -25.16 0.62 -14.46
CA SER A 55 -25.80 1.92 -14.71
C SER A 55 -26.43 2.03 -16.11
N GLY A 56 -26.70 0.91 -16.77
CA GLY A 56 -27.42 0.81 -18.05
C GLY A 56 -28.59 -0.15 -17.95
#